data_AF-A0A383EQZ3-F1
#
_entry.id   AF-A0A383EQZ3-F1
#
_cell.length_a   1.000
_cell.length_b   1.000
_cell.length_c   1.000
_cell.angle_alpha   90.00
_cell.angle_beta   90.00
_cell.angle_gamma   90.00
#
_symmetry.space_group_name_H-M   'P 1'
#
loop_
_entity.id
_entity.type
_entity.pdbx_description
1 polymer ?
#
loop_
_entity_poly.entity_id
_entity_poly.type
_entity_poly.pdbx_seq_one_letter_code
_entity_poly.pdbx_strand_id
1 'polypeptide(L)'
;NKAPEGGRNYWIRSRDNGKTWSRPRPFPHVRGSEGIECLIQMSDGTLFAAHNVEAHRGWVRPDLSKGLPADPLAFSKIAANRFPQPFVVHRSDDNGETWRVIARLTGPFVLSVAVQGLMEDPRDGGLVALATGTPFPVGEGWPERDGHVMALIKTLDKGETWRVTSVFEQKGPGDEKNVGYLQDGSLGMASRPFSEWIQSYDHGLTWSEPRRLLAGRGDSKGRTMKRGEL
;
A
#
# COMPACT_ATOMS: atom_id res chain seq x y z
N ASN A 1 -0.63 -16.17 18.86
CA ASN A 1 0.80 -15.89 18.63
C ASN A 1 0.94 -14.67 17.74
N LYS A 2 1.02 -13.47 18.31
CA LYS A 2 1.43 -12.26 17.57
C LYS A 2 2.93 -12.06 17.84
N ALA A 3 3.73 -11.88 16.80
CA ALA A 3 5.15 -11.56 16.96
C ALA A 3 5.26 -10.14 17.53
N PRO A 4 5.69 -9.95 18.80
CA PRO A 4 5.67 -8.65 19.48
C PRO A 4 6.59 -7.60 18.84
N GLU A 5 7.54 -8.04 18.01
CA GLU A 5 8.42 -7.17 17.24
C GLU A 5 7.97 -6.98 15.78
N GLY A 6 6.95 -7.70 15.31
CA GLY A 6 6.54 -7.75 13.90
C GLY A 6 7.09 -8.98 13.17
N GLY A 7 6.65 -9.18 11.92
CA GLY A 7 7.08 -10.27 11.05
C GLY A 7 8.54 -10.12 10.60
N ARG A 8 9.29 -11.22 10.56
CA ARG A 8 10.60 -11.25 9.88
C ARG A 8 10.37 -11.46 8.40
N ASN A 9 10.81 -10.50 7.60
CA ASN A 9 10.73 -10.57 6.14
C ASN A 9 12.02 -11.13 5.56
N TYR A 10 11.88 -11.86 4.47
CA TYR A 10 13.00 -12.42 3.72
C TYR A 10 12.81 -12.10 2.24
N TRP A 11 13.91 -11.98 1.50
CA TRP A 11 13.89 -11.86 0.06
C TRP A 11 14.63 -13.02 -0.59
N ILE A 12 14.14 -13.40 -1.76
CA ILE A 12 14.73 -14.40 -2.65
C ILE A 12 14.80 -13.81 -4.05
N ARG A 13 15.76 -14.27 -4.85
CA ARG A 13 15.95 -13.78 -6.21
C ARG A 13 16.20 -14.94 -7.16
N SER A 14 15.58 -14.86 -8.33
CA SER A 14 15.93 -15.67 -9.49
C SER A 14 16.85 -14.88 -10.42
N ARG A 15 17.77 -15.59 -11.10
CA ARG A 15 18.64 -15.05 -12.15
C ARG A 15 18.40 -15.74 -13.51
N ASP A 16 17.39 -16.59 -13.57
CA ASP A 16 17.14 -17.52 -14.67
C ASP A 16 15.63 -17.60 -15.00
N ASN A 17 14.96 -16.44 -14.95
CA ASN A 17 13.54 -16.29 -15.28
C ASN A 17 12.61 -17.19 -14.44
N GLY A 18 12.89 -17.28 -13.15
CA GLY A 18 12.07 -18.00 -12.17
C GLY A 18 12.34 -19.50 -12.08
N LYS A 19 13.29 -20.05 -12.85
CA LYS A 19 13.61 -21.50 -12.83
C LYS A 19 14.23 -21.93 -11.51
N THR A 20 15.14 -21.13 -10.96
CA THR A 20 15.75 -21.34 -9.66
C THR A 20 15.74 -20.06 -8.83
N TRP A 21 15.86 -20.24 -7.51
CA TRP A 21 15.81 -19.16 -6.54
C TRP A 21 16.98 -19.26 -5.57
N SER A 22 17.52 -18.10 -5.17
CA SER A 22 18.50 -18.03 -4.09
C SER A 22 17.92 -18.58 -2.79
N ARG A 23 18.81 -18.96 -1.84
CA ARG A 23 18.39 -19.14 -0.45
C ARG A 23 17.77 -17.83 0.09
N PRO A 24 16.76 -17.91 0.98
CA PRO A 24 16.20 -16.72 1.63
C PRO A 24 17.27 -15.92 2.35
N ARG A 25 17.26 -14.61 2.15
CA ARG A 25 18.12 -13.65 2.84
C ARG A 25 17.26 -12.72 3.69
N PRO A 26 17.71 -12.33 4.90
CA PRO A 26 16.94 -11.39 5.72
C PRO A 26 16.70 -10.08 4.97
N PHE A 27 15.46 -9.62 4.97
CA PHE A 27 15.12 -8.24 4.59
C PHE A 27 15.22 -7.36 5.85
N PRO A 28 15.57 -6.06 5.75
CA PRO A 28 15.56 -5.17 6.90
C PRO A 28 14.30 -5.28 7.75
N HIS A 29 14.50 -5.47 9.06
CA HIS A 29 13.39 -5.58 9.99
C HIS A 29 12.82 -4.19 10.31
N VAL A 30 11.51 -4.06 10.19
CA VAL A 30 10.76 -2.88 10.63
C VAL A 30 9.88 -3.31 11.80
N ARG A 31 10.14 -2.75 12.98
CA ARG A 31 9.37 -3.07 14.18
C ARG A 31 7.89 -2.76 13.96
N GLY A 32 7.02 -3.71 14.30
CA GLY A 32 5.58 -3.56 14.17
C GLY A 32 5.06 -3.67 12.74
N SER A 33 5.90 -4.03 11.77
CA SER A 33 5.46 -4.38 10.42
C SER A 33 5.00 -5.84 10.35
N GLU A 34 3.90 -6.13 9.64
CA GLU A 34 3.47 -7.50 9.35
C GLU A 34 4.15 -8.09 8.11
N GLY A 35 4.59 -7.25 7.16
CA GLY A 35 5.21 -7.72 5.93
C GLY A 35 5.63 -6.62 4.95
N ILE A 36 6.27 -7.04 3.86
CA ILE A 36 6.39 -6.26 2.63
C ILE A 36 5.08 -6.35 1.86
N GLU A 37 4.54 -5.22 1.45
CA GLU A 37 3.26 -5.14 0.74
C GLU A 37 3.48 -5.04 -0.77
N CYS A 38 4.52 -4.32 -1.18
CA CYS A 38 4.84 -4.12 -2.59
C CYS A 38 6.35 -3.98 -2.82
N LEU A 39 6.76 -4.36 -4.03
CA LEU A 39 8.12 -4.30 -4.57
C LEU A 39 8.02 -3.84 -6.03
N ILE A 40 8.92 -2.95 -6.44
CA ILE A 40 9.09 -2.54 -7.84
C ILE A 40 10.57 -2.47 -8.19
N GLN A 41 10.89 -2.78 -9.46
CA GLN A 41 12.13 -2.40 -10.10
C GLN A 41 11.83 -1.25 -11.09
N MET A 42 12.54 -0.14 -10.93
CA MET A 42 12.49 0.99 -11.87
C MET A 42 13.27 0.67 -13.14
N SER A 43 13.02 1.44 -14.20
CA SER A 43 13.70 1.35 -15.50
C SER A 43 15.22 1.48 -15.42
N ASP A 44 15.72 2.25 -14.44
CA ASP A 44 17.16 2.43 -14.18
C ASP A 44 17.80 1.29 -13.35
N GLY A 45 17.02 0.27 -13.00
CA GLY A 45 17.45 -0.89 -12.22
C GLY A 45 17.34 -0.74 -10.71
N THR A 46 17.04 0.46 -10.18
CA THR A 46 16.82 0.69 -8.74
C THR A 46 15.61 -0.12 -8.26
N LEU A 47 15.72 -0.77 -7.10
CA LEU A 47 14.59 -1.46 -6.47
C LEU A 47 14.00 -0.64 -5.33
N PHE A 48 12.68 -0.65 -5.21
CA PHE A 48 11.97 -0.10 -4.06
C PHE A 48 11.00 -1.12 -3.49
N ALA A 49 10.92 -1.22 -2.17
CA ALA A 49 9.96 -2.05 -1.48
C ALA A 49 9.31 -1.26 -0.34
N ALA A 50 8.05 -1.54 -0.02
CA ALA A 50 7.37 -0.83 1.05
C ALA A 50 6.65 -1.75 2.03
N HIS A 51 6.71 -1.38 3.30
CA HIS A 51 6.08 -2.05 4.43
C HIS A 51 4.92 -1.24 4.97
N ASN A 52 3.84 -1.92 5.33
CA ASN A 52 2.89 -1.36 6.29
C ASN A 52 3.37 -1.59 7.72
N VAL A 53 3.31 -0.54 8.54
CA VAL A 53 3.53 -0.64 9.99
C VAL A 53 2.16 -0.82 10.64
N GLU A 54 1.93 -2.03 11.10
CA GLU A 54 0.64 -2.58 11.51
C GLU A 54 0.37 -2.51 13.01
N ALA A 55 1.34 -2.01 13.79
CA ALA A 55 1.26 -1.92 15.25
C ALA A 55 -0.09 -1.36 15.77
N HIS A 56 -0.84 -0.62 14.93
CA HIS A 56 -2.14 -0.04 15.27
C HIS A 56 -3.23 -0.11 14.17
N ARG A 57 -3.27 -1.13 13.28
CA ARG A 57 -4.45 -1.38 12.39
C ARG A 57 -5.80 -1.56 13.13
N GLY A 58 -5.80 -1.50 14.46
CA GLY A 58 -7.00 -1.57 15.29
C GLY A 58 -8.03 -0.46 15.08
N TRP A 59 -7.66 0.75 14.68
CA TRP A 59 -8.63 1.87 14.68
C TRP A 59 -9.63 1.88 13.53
N VAL A 60 -9.44 1.01 12.53
CA VAL A 60 -10.42 0.75 11.46
C VAL A 60 -11.28 -0.48 11.75
N ARG A 61 -11.01 -1.17 12.86
CA ARG A 61 -11.85 -2.27 13.33
C ARG A 61 -12.79 -1.76 14.43
N PRO A 62 -14.11 -1.96 14.29
CA PRO A 62 -15.09 -1.50 15.27
C PRO A 62 -14.85 -1.98 16.72
N ASP A 63 -14.20 -3.12 16.92
CA ASP A 63 -13.87 -3.66 18.23
C ASP A 63 -12.71 -2.94 18.94
N LEU A 64 -11.79 -2.35 18.16
CA LEU A 64 -10.60 -1.67 18.65
C LEU A 64 -10.71 -0.14 18.60
N SER A 65 -11.65 0.40 17.83
CA SER A 65 -12.02 1.82 17.84
C SER A 65 -13.09 2.17 18.89
N LYS A 66 -13.74 1.16 19.49
CA LYS A 66 -14.74 1.33 20.54
C LYS A 66 -14.16 2.13 21.71
N GLY A 67 -14.79 3.26 22.04
CA GLY A 67 -14.39 4.14 23.14
C GLY A 67 -13.37 5.22 22.77
N LEU A 68 -13.03 5.40 21.49
CA LEU A 68 -12.32 6.60 21.06
C LEU A 68 -13.21 7.84 21.27
N PRO A 69 -12.71 8.88 21.97
CA PRO A 69 -13.50 10.08 22.21
C PRO A 69 -13.71 10.85 20.90
N ALA A 70 -14.93 11.34 20.70
CA ALA A 70 -15.22 12.32 19.64
C ALA A 70 -14.80 13.75 20.05
N ASP A 71 -14.54 14.01 21.34
CA ASP A 71 -13.99 15.27 21.81
C ASP A 71 -12.59 15.52 21.21
N PRO A 72 -12.36 16.66 20.54
CA PRO A 72 -11.10 16.93 19.85
C PRO A 72 -9.86 16.93 20.75
N LEU A 73 -9.97 17.42 21.99
CA LEU A 73 -8.83 17.50 22.91
C LEU A 73 -8.45 16.12 23.44
N ALA A 74 -9.44 15.32 23.86
CA ALA A 74 -9.24 13.95 24.31
C ALA A 74 -8.70 13.06 23.17
N PHE A 75 -9.23 13.23 21.95
CA PHE A 75 -8.73 12.56 20.76
C PHE A 75 -7.27 12.94 20.48
N SER A 76 -6.94 14.23 20.51
CA SER A 76 -5.60 14.74 20.24
C SER A 76 -4.54 14.20 21.22
N LYS A 77 -4.90 13.98 22.50
CA LYS A 77 -3.99 13.39 23.49
C LYS A 77 -3.66 11.92 23.19
N ILE A 78 -4.64 11.15 22.71
CA ILE A 78 -4.43 9.78 22.25
C ILE A 78 -3.59 9.80 20.96
N ALA A 79 -3.94 10.68 20.03
CA ALA A 79 -3.30 10.86 18.76
C ALA A 79 -1.80 11.17 18.89
N ALA A 80 -1.41 12.09 19.78
CA ALA A 80 -0.03 12.50 19.98
C ALA A 80 0.94 11.35 20.33
N ASN A 81 0.42 10.25 20.89
CA ASN A 81 1.22 9.10 21.29
C ASN A 81 1.11 7.91 20.32
N ARG A 82 0.25 8.00 19.30
CA ARG A 82 -0.10 6.87 18.43
C ARG A 82 -0.09 7.19 16.94
N PHE A 83 0.00 8.46 16.56
CA PHE A 83 0.01 8.94 15.17
C PHE A 83 1.23 9.80 14.83
N PRO A 84 1.59 9.88 13.54
CA PRO A 84 1.03 9.07 12.44
C PRO A 84 1.81 7.75 12.28
N GLN A 85 1.14 6.69 11.81
CA GLN A 85 1.79 5.42 11.49
C GLN A 85 2.17 5.39 10.01
N PRO A 86 3.47 5.45 9.67
CA PRO A 86 3.89 5.50 8.29
C PRO A 86 3.92 4.11 7.66
N PHE A 87 3.74 4.02 6.35
CA PHE A 87 4.41 2.96 5.60
C PHE A 87 5.89 3.32 5.42
N VAL A 88 6.75 2.31 5.39
CA VAL A 88 8.20 2.49 5.29
C VAL A 88 8.64 2.10 3.89
N VAL A 89 9.39 2.98 3.21
CA VAL A 89 9.94 2.71 1.87
C VAL A 89 11.42 2.39 2.01
N HIS A 90 11.82 1.29 1.39
CA HIS A 90 13.19 0.83 1.27
C HIS A 90 13.68 1.00 -0.17
N ARG A 91 14.97 1.28 -0.32
CA ARG A 91 15.66 1.37 -1.61
C ARG A 91 16.84 0.42 -1.64
N SER A 92 17.07 -0.18 -2.79
CA SER A 92 18.30 -0.90 -3.14
C SER A 92 18.84 -0.38 -4.47
N ASP A 93 20.14 -0.08 -4.50
CA ASP A 93 20.88 0.38 -5.67
C ASP A 93 21.78 -0.72 -6.27
N ASP A 94 21.74 -1.92 -5.69
CA ASP A 94 22.64 -3.03 -5.99
C ASP A 94 21.88 -4.33 -6.31
N ASN A 95 20.70 -4.20 -6.93
CA ASN A 95 19.82 -5.32 -7.30
C ASN A 95 19.40 -6.20 -6.11
N GLY A 96 19.14 -5.57 -4.97
CA GLY A 96 18.59 -6.19 -3.76
C GLY A 96 19.64 -6.76 -2.81
N GLU A 97 20.94 -6.66 -3.11
CA GLU A 97 22.00 -7.16 -2.23
C GLU A 97 22.00 -6.42 -0.88
N THR A 98 21.78 -5.11 -0.89
CA THR A 98 21.57 -4.28 0.30
C THR A 98 20.32 -3.41 0.17
N TRP A 99 19.73 -3.08 1.33
CA TRP A 99 18.51 -2.30 1.43
C TRP A 99 18.63 -1.26 2.54
N ARG A 100 18.16 -0.04 2.28
CA ARG A 100 18.09 1.03 3.28
C ARG A 100 16.70 1.63 3.33
N VAL A 101 16.26 2.01 4.53
CA VAL A 101 15.06 2.84 4.69
C VAL A 101 15.36 4.22 4.13
N ILE A 102 14.52 4.70 3.23
CA ILE A 102 14.64 6.04 2.63
C ILE A 102 13.50 6.96 3.04
N ALA A 103 12.33 6.41 3.40
CA ALA A 103 11.18 7.22 3.76
C ALA A 103 10.27 6.52 4.75
N ARG A 104 9.57 7.34 5.54
CA ARG A 104 8.46 6.96 6.40
C ARG A 104 7.31 7.90 6.08
N LEU A 105 6.31 7.40 5.37
CA LEU A 105 5.29 8.23 4.74
C LEU A 105 3.90 7.88 5.27
N THR A 106 3.10 8.92 5.46
CA THR A 106 1.70 8.80 5.90
C THR A 106 0.75 9.33 4.84
N GLY A 107 1.24 10.16 3.92
CA GLY A 107 0.39 10.89 2.99
C GLY A 107 -0.55 11.87 3.71
N PRO A 108 -1.75 12.14 3.16
CA PRO A 108 -2.76 12.97 3.80
C PRO A 108 -3.48 12.26 4.96
N PHE A 109 -3.08 11.05 5.33
CA PHE A 109 -3.79 10.22 6.28
C PHE A 109 -3.22 10.39 7.69
N VAL A 110 -4.07 10.84 8.60
CA VAL A 110 -3.68 11.10 10.00
C VAL A 110 -3.74 9.82 10.83
N LEU A 111 -4.59 8.85 10.46
CA LEU A 111 -4.98 7.75 11.34
C LEU A 111 -4.40 6.40 10.95
N SER A 112 -4.56 6.03 9.70
CA SER A 112 -4.09 4.75 9.19
C SER A 112 -3.77 4.94 7.73
N VAL A 113 -2.60 4.45 7.34
CA VAL A 113 -2.22 4.36 5.95
C VAL A 113 -1.70 2.95 5.66
N ALA A 114 -2.10 2.43 4.52
CA ALA A 114 -1.55 1.25 3.91
C ALA A 114 -1.02 1.63 2.53
N VAL A 115 0.26 1.36 2.25
CA VAL A 115 0.73 1.30 0.87
C VAL A 115 0.17 0.02 0.25
N GLN A 116 -0.40 0.16 -0.95
CA GLN A 116 -0.99 -0.95 -1.69
C GLN A 116 -0.28 -1.20 -3.04
N GLY A 117 0.49 -0.23 -3.53
CA GLY A 117 1.28 -0.39 -4.75
C GLY A 117 2.39 0.64 -4.88
N LEU A 118 3.42 0.26 -5.61
CA LEU A 118 4.47 1.15 -6.12
C LEU A 118 4.49 1.04 -7.65
N MET A 119 4.61 2.16 -8.33
CA MET A 119 4.70 2.23 -9.80
C MET A 119 5.70 3.30 -10.23
N GLU A 120 6.35 3.09 -11.37
CA GLU A 120 7.13 4.11 -12.06
C GLU A 120 6.24 4.92 -12.98
N ASP A 121 6.35 6.24 -12.93
CA ASP A 121 5.69 7.14 -13.86
C ASP A 121 6.50 7.23 -15.16
N PRO A 122 6.01 6.71 -16.29
CA PRO A 122 6.78 6.64 -17.52
C PRO A 122 7.08 8.02 -18.12
N ARG A 123 6.43 9.08 -17.65
CA ARG A 123 6.59 10.44 -18.19
C ARG A 123 7.85 11.13 -17.67
N ASP A 124 8.27 10.80 -16.45
CA ASP A 124 9.39 11.47 -15.78
C ASP A 124 10.27 10.54 -14.93
N GLY A 125 10.02 9.22 -14.94
CA GLY A 125 10.77 8.22 -14.17
C GLY A 125 10.54 8.30 -12.66
N GLY A 126 9.55 9.07 -12.20
CA GLY A 126 9.26 9.22 -10.79
C GLY A 126 8.65 7.97 -10.17
N LEU A 127 9.02 7.67 -8.92
CA LEU A 127 8.35 6.62 -8.15
C LEU A 127 7.05 7.16 -7.55
N VAL A 128 5.95 6.44 -7.75
CA VAL A 128 4.63 6.74 -7.21
C VAL A 128 4.18 5.62 -6.30
N ALA A 129 3.76 5.97 -5.09
CA ALA A 129 3.11 5.09 -4.14
C ALA A 129 1.59 5.32 -4.14
N LEU A 130 0.83 4.23 -4.26
CA LEU A 130 -0.59 4.22 -3.94
C LEU A 130 -0.76 3.95 -2.45
N ALA A 131 -1.24 4.96 -1.74
CA ALA A 131 -1.57 4.87 -0.33
C ALA A 131 -3.10 4.87 -0.17
N THR A 132 -3.61 3.99 0.66
CA THR A 132 -5.01 3.99 1.10
C THR A 132 -5.06 4.27 2.59
N GLY A 133 -5.98 5.11 3.04
CA GLY A 133 -6.10 5.42 4.45
C GLY A 133 -7.50 5.83 4.86
N THR A 134 -7.66 6.06 6.16
CA THR A 134 -8.90 6.57 6.73
C THR A 134 -8.71 8.00 7.23
N PRO A 135 -9.56 8.95 6.80
CA PRO A 135 -9.47 10.34 7.25
C PRO A 135 -10.00 10.55 8.68
N PHE A 136 -10.91 9.70 9.17
CA PHE A 136 -11.49 9.76 10.53
C PHE A 136 -11.65 8.36 11.16
N PRO A 137 -11.76 8.26 12.51
CA PRO A 137 -12.03 7.00 13.20
C PRO A 137 -13.41 6.42 12.86
N VAL A 138 -13.63 5.13 13.11
CA VAL A 138 -14.95 4.49 13.01
C VAL A 138 -15.55 4.25 14.39
N GLY A 139 -16.85 4.47 14.60
CA GLY A 139 -17.51 4.19 15.88
C GLY A 139 -18.58 5.21 16.26
N GLU A 140 -19.16 5.04 17.45
CA GLU A 140 -20.17 5.95 18.00
C GLU A 140 -19.64 7.40 18.07
N GLY A 141 -20.40 8.35 17.54
CA GLY A 141 -20.00 9.76 17.44
C GLY A 141 -19.13 10.12 16.23
N TRP A 142 -18.78 9.15 15.37
CA TRP A 142 -18.07 9.37 14.11
C TRP A 142 -18.94 8.99 12.90
N PRO A 143 -18.69 9.55 11.70
CA PRO A 143 -19.47 9.23 10.50
C PRO A 143 -19.43 7.74 10.15
N GLU A 144 -20.58 7.18 9.76
CA GLU A 144 -20.63 5.86 9.13
C GLU A 144 -19.83 5.88 7.82
N ARG A 145 -19.22 4.75 7.49
CA ARG A 145 -18.23 4.66 6.42
C ARG A 145 -18.70 3.75 5.30
N ASP A 146 -18.77 4.29 4.09
CA ASP A 146 -19.06 3.54 2.85
C ASP A 146 -17.98 3.75 1.78
N GLY A 147 -16.72 4.00 2.17
CA GLY A 147 -15.65 4.25 1.19
C GLY A 147 -14.22 4.17 1.75
N HIS A 148 -13.23 4.07 0.86
CA HIS A 148 -11.80 4.19 1.17
C HIS A 148 -11.24 5.45 0.48
N VAL A 149 -10.41 6.21 1.19
CA VAL A 149 -9.69 7.35 0.60
C VAL A 149 -8.29 6.90 0.21
N MET A 150 -7.87 7.27 -0.99
CA MET A 150 -6.58 6.97 -1.57
C MET A 150 -5.81 8.24 -1.91
N ALA A 151 -4.49 8.11 -1.99
CA ALA A 151 -3.59 9.15 -2.44
C ALA A 151 -2.48 8.58 -3.32
N LEU A 152 -2.10 9.33 -4.36
CA LEU A 152 -0.87 9.09 -5.10
C LEU A 152 0.23 9.98 -4.52
N ILE A 153 1.27 9.36 -3.98
CA ILE A 153 2.41 10.05 -3.35
C ILE A 153 3.64 9.80 -4.21
N LYS A 154 4.25 10.87 -4.73
CA LYS A 154 5.31 10.79 -5.75
C LYS A 154 6.62 11.38 -5.26
N THR A 155 7.72 10.77 -5.66
CA THR A 155 9.08 11.31 -5.57
C THR A 155 9.74 11.32 -6.95
N LEU A 156 10.52 12.36 -7.24
CA LEU A 156 11.33 12.50 -8.47
C LEU A 156 12.83 12.34 -8.20
N ASP A 157 13.23 12.40 -6.93
CA ASP A 157 14.61 12.42 -6.46
C ASP A 157 14.94 11.14 -5.67
N LYS A 158 14.30 10.03 -6.05
CA LYS A 158 14.52 8.70 -5.47
C LYS A 158 14.35 8.65 -3.95
N GLY A 159 13.42 9.47 -3.44
CA GLY A 159 12.93 9.43 -2.08
C GLY A 159 13.44 10.53 -1.16
N GLU A 160 14.20 11.51 -1.65
CA GLU A 160 14.62 12.66 -0.84
C GLU A 160 13.44 13.57 -0.51
N THR A 161 12.58 13.84 -1.49
CA THR A 161 11.34 14.59 -1.32
C THR A 161 10.15 13.83 -1.88
N TRP A 162 9.00 14.03 -1.23
CA TRP A 162 7.74 13.37 -1.57
C TRP A 162 6.61 14.37 -1.61
N ARG A 163 5.73 14.23 -2.60
CA ARG A 163 4.56 15.09 -2.77
C ARG A 163 3.31 14.27 -3.01
N VAL A 164 2.22 14.62 -2.34
CA VAL A 164 0.88 14.12 -2.68
C VAL A 164 0.46 14.78 -4.00
N THR A 165 0.18 13.96 -5.01
CA THR A 165 -0.17 14.42 -6.37
C THR A 165 -1.64 14.22 -6.70
N SER A 166 -2.32 13.32 -5.99
CA SER A 166 -3.76 13.15 -6.07
C SER A 166 -4.31 12.62 -4.75
N VAL A 167 -5.57 12.96 -4.45
CA VAL A 167 -6.39 12.40 -3.37
C VAL A 167 -7.77 12.10 -3.96
N PHE A 168 -8.26 10.89 -3.78
CA PHE A 168 -9.50 10.41 -4.39
C PHE A 168 -10.18 9.35 -3.51
N GLU A 169 -11.48 9.16 -3.69
CA GLU A 169 -12.28 8.19 -2.93
C GLU A 169 -12.83 7.11 -3.87
N GLN A 170 -12.90 5.87 -3.39
CA GLN A 170 -13.78 4.85 -3.96
C GLN A 170 -14.96 4.65 -3.02
N LYS A 171 -16.17 4.89 -3.54
CA LYS A 171 -17.42 4.58 -2.86
C LYS A 171 -17.72 3.09 -2.92
N GLY A 172 -18.40 2.60 -1.89
CA GLY A 172 -18.77 1.21 -1.74
C GLY A 172 -17.63 0.30 -1.25
N PRO A 173 -17.91 -1.00 -1.18
CA PRO A 173 -16.95 -2.01 -0.73
C PRO A 173 -15.77 -2.15 -1.71
N GLY A 174 -14.63 -1.53 -1.37
CA GLY A 174 -13.42 -1.53 -2.18
C GLY A 174 -12.15 -1.40 -1.34
N ASP A 175 -11.41 -2.49 -1.14
CA ASP A 175 -10.11 -2.54 -0.44
C ASP A 175 -9.02 -3.11 -1.36
N GLU A 176 -7.80 -3.29 -0.83
CA GLU A 176 -6.64 -3.97 -1.46
C GLU A 176 -6.57 -3.77 -2.98
N LYS A 177 -5.97 -2.64 -3.37
CA LYS A 177 -5.93 -2.13 -4.74
C LYS A 177 -4.54 -2.31 -5.32
N ASN A 178 -4.48 -2.55 -6.62
CA ASN A 178 -3.23 -2.47 -7.37
C ASN A 178 -3.42 -1.50 -8.53
N VAL A 179 -2.43 -0.64 -8.77
CA VAL A 179 -2.47 0.42 -9.79
C VAL A 179 -1.20 0.41 -10.61
N GLY A 180 -1.32 0.73 -11.88
CA GLY A 180 -0.16 0.90 -12.76
C GLY A 180 -0.49 1.75 -13.98
N TYR A 181 0.55 2.24 -14.63
CA TYR A 181 0.43 2.88 -15.93
C TYR A 181 0.19 1.84 -17.04
N LEU A 182 -0.72 2.15 -17.95
CA LEU A 182 -0.98 1.40 -19.16
C LEU A 182 -0.14 1.94 -20.33
N GLN A 183 -0.12 1.19 -21.43
CA GLN A 183 0.66 1.56 -22.63
C GLN A 183 0.25 2.91 -23.25
N ASP A 184 -1.01 3.32 -23.08
CA ASP A 184 -1.53 4.60 -23.56
C ASP A 184 -1.24 5.78 -22.60
N GLY A 185 -0.52 5.54 -21.50
CA GLY A 185 -0.18 6.53 -20.49
C GLY A 185 -1.29 6.80 -19.45
N SER A 186 -2.44 6.14 -19.57
CA SER A 186 -3.50 6.17 -18.54
C SER A 186 -3.12 5.32 -17.33
N LEU A 187 -3.78 5.57 -16.19
CA LEU A 187 -3.66 4.74 -15.00
C LEU A 187 -4.80 3.74 -14.94
N GLY A 188 -4.48 2.45 -14.78
CA GLY A 188 -5.45 1.39 -14.51
C GLY A 188 -5.33 0.90 -13.07
N MET A 189 -6.47 0.72 -12.42
CA MET A 189 -6.55 0.20 -11.05
C MET A 189 -7.51 -1.00 -10.99
N ALA A 190 -7.06 -2.06 -10.31
CA ALA A 190 -7.88 -3.20 -9.93
C ALA A 190 -8.14 -3.18 -8.41
N SER A 191 -9.39 -3.45 -7.98
CA SER A 191 -9.78 -3.43 -6.56
C SER A 191 -10.51 -4.70 -6.10
N ARG A 192 -10.20 -5.15 -4.87
CA ARG A 192 -10.92 -6.16 -4.10
C ARG A 192 -12.19 -5.54 -3.46
N PRO A 193 -13.30 -6.30 -3.24
CA PRO A 193 -13.48 -7.74 -3.47
C PRO A 193 -14.14 -8.10 -4.78
N PHE A 194 -14.63 -7.13 -5.55
CA PHE A 194 -15.43 -7.40 -6.75
C PHE A 194 -14.61 -7.50 -8.03
N SER A 195 -13.28 -7.44 -7.94
CA SER A 195 -12.39 -7.42 -9.12
C SER A 195 -12.80 -6.31 -10.08
N GLU A 196 -12.93 -5.10 -9.55
CA GLU A 196 -13.33 -3.94 -10.33
C GLU A 196 -12.13 -3.31 -11.01
N TRP A 197 -12.35 -2.81 -12.22
CA TRP A 197 -11.46 -1.98 -13.00
C TRP A 197 -11.92 -0.54 -12.92
N ILE A 198 -10.97 0.35 -12.63
CA ILE A 198 -11.16 1.78 -12.53
C ILE A 198 -10.01 2.41 -13.30
N GLN A 199 -10.27 3.41 -14.13
CA GLN A 199 -9.25 4.00 -14.99
C GLN A 199 -9.24 5.51 -14.86
N SER A 200 -8.04 6.10 -14.89
CA SER A 200 -7.83 7.54 -14.92
C SER A 200 -7.05 7.93 -16.17
N TYR A 201 -7.56 8.93 -16.90
CA TYR A 201 -6.94 9.46 -18.12
C TYR A 201 -6.19 10.77 -17.88
N ASP A 202 -6.25 11.30 -16.66
CA ASP A 202 -5.65 12.58 -16.24
C ASP A 202 -4.68 12.39 -15.06
N HIS A 203 -4.02 11.22 -15.05
CA HIS A 203 -2.94 10.89 -14.11
C HIS A 203 -3.38 10.88 -12.64
N GLY A 204 -4.59 10.40 -12.42
CA GLY A 204 -5.16 10.09 -11.12
C GLY A 204 -5.99 11.22 -10.53
N LEU A 205 -6.23 12.32 -11.25
CA LEU A 205 -7.06 13.43 -10.75
C LEU A 205 -8.54 13.08 -10.77
N THR A 206 -9.00 12.42 -11.83
CA THR A 206 -10.35 11.87 -11.96
C THR A 206 -10.30 10.42 -12.38
N TRP A 207 -11.34 9.67 -12.02
CA TRP A 207 -11.43 8.23 -12.22
C TRP A 207 -12.79 7.88 -12.80
N SER A 208 -12.82 6.88 -13.69
CA SER A 208 -14.05 6.33 -14.23
C SER A 208 -14.90 5.68 -13.15
N GLU A 209 -16.19 5.46 -13.44
CA GLU A 209 -17.00 4.54 -12.63
C GLU A 209 -16.36 3.13 -12.62
N PRO A 210 -16.42 2.40 -11.50
CA PRO A 210 -15.93 1.03 -11.44
C PRO A 210 -16.70 0.12 -12.39
N ARG A 211 -15.98 -0.67 -13.19
CA ARG A 211 -16.56 -1.74 -14.01
C ARG A 211 -15.97 -3.08 -13.59
N ARG A 212 -16.77 -4.14 -13.54
CA ARG A 212 -16.22 -5.48 -13.22
C ARG A 212 -15.25 -5.95 -14.30
N LEU A 213 -14.09 -6.48 -13.89
CA LEU A 213 -13.12 -7.11 -14.79
C LEU A 213 -13.67 -8.41 -15.38
N LEU A 214 -14.43 -9.15 -14.58
CA LEU A 214 -14.98 -10.45 -14.95
C LEU A 214 -16.46 -10.53 -14.55
N ALA A 215 -17.25 -11.19 -15.40
CA ALA A 215 -18.60 -11.63 -15.04
C ALA A 215 -18.49 -12.85 -14.13
N GLY A 216 -18.46 -12.65 -12.81
CA GLY A 216 -18.43 -13.76 -11.85
C GLY A 216 -18.55 -13.31 -10.39
N ARG A 217 -18.93 -14.24 -9.50
CA ARG A 217 -18.79 -14.12 -8.05
C ARG A 217 -17.68 -15.08 -7.61
N GLY A 218 -16.70 -14.60 -6.85
CA GLY A 218 -15.65 -15.44 -6.29
C GLY A 218 -16.01 -15.92 -4.88
N ASP A 219 -15.94 -17.23 -4.64
CA ASP A 219 -15.90 -17.83 -3.30
C ASP A 219 -14.50 -18.45 -3.15
N SER A 220 -13.59 -17.76 -2.45
CA SER A 220 -12.19 -18.19 -2.38
C SER A 220 -12.01 -19.33 -1.38
N LYS A 221 -12.27 -20.57 -1.81
CA LYS A 221 -11.64 -21.74 -1.17
C LYS A 221 -10.16 -21.76 -1.60
N GLY A 222 -9.27 -21.76 -0.62
CA GLY A 222 -7.82 -21.59 -0.81
C GLY A 222 -7.23 -22.50 -1.89
N ARG A 223 -6.27 -21.97 -2.66
CA ARG A 223 -5.62 -22.68 -3.76
C ARG A 223 -4.20 -23.09 -3.39
N THR A 224 -3.86 -24.35 -3.64
CA THR A 224 -2.49 -24.86 -3.65
C THR A 224 -1.80 -24.43 -4.95
N MET A 225 -0.62 -23.85 -4.84
CA MET A 225 0.25 -23.55 -5.98
C MET A 225 0.89 -24.86 -6.48
N LYS A 226 0.74 -25.20 -7.76
CA LYS A 226 1.50 -26.28 -8.41
C LYS A 226 2.53 -25.68 -9.38
N ARG A 227 3.71 -26.30 -9.44
CA ARG A 227 4.76 -26.02 -10.42
C ARG A 227 4.18 -26.15 -11.84
N GLY A 228 4.45 -25.19 -12.71
CA GLY A 228 4.20 -25.35 -14.15
C GLY A 228 5.25 -26.30 -14.75
N GLU A 229 4.81 -27.33 -15.45
CA GLU A 229 5.66 -28.09 -16.37
C GLU A 229 5.59 -27.41 -17.75
N LEU A 230 6.72 -27.44 -18.48
CA LEU A 230 6.90 -26.79 -19.78
C LEU A 230 6.05 -27.45 -20.88
#